data_AF-A0A0R3N8Y9-F1
#
_entry.id   AF-A0A0R3N8Y9-F1
#
_cell.length_a   1.000
_cell.length_b   1.000
_cell.length_c   1.000
_cell.angle_alpha   90.00
_cell.angle_beta   90.00
_cell.angle_gamma   90.00
#
_symmetry.space_group_name_H-M   'P 1'
#
loop_
_entity.id
_entity.type
_entity.pdbx_description
1 polymer ?
#
loop_
_entity_poly.entity_id
_entity_poly.type
_entity_poly.pdbx_seq_one_letter_code
_entity_poly.pdbx_strand_id
1 'polypeptide(L)'
;MQKRKLQAASPCIRQQIVQAAIRLHRQIGFQKTTVADIARGASMSPANVYRFFASKQAIEEAVVADLFEQVSAAATLAALLSGSALERLTAALSAISQLHEHRLENDGKLHELVAAAVRENWAVALSYADRTRALVRTIIAGGQASGELRPGSPMAITCCLLEAMDGYLNPSRINAATVRPTFDEMMDFCAGALHHVPWEQSIDLAADLRPKAVAQA
;
A
#
# COMPACT_ATOMS: atom_id res chain seq x y z
N MET A 1 0.31 -22.39 42.63
CA MET A 1 0.49 -22.15 41.17
C MET A 1 -0.87 -21.95 40.52
N GLN A 2 -1.30 -20.69 40.36
CA GLN A 2 -2.62 -20.35 39.83
C GLN A 2 -2.47 -19.89 38.38
N LYS A 3 -3.09 -20.63 37.45
CA LYS A 3 -3.05 -20.39 36.01
C LYS A 3 -3.59 -18.99 35.70
N ARG A 4 -2.72 -18.07 35.27
CA ARG A 4 -3.08 -16.80 34.62
C ARG A 4 -3.78 -17.13 33.30
N LYS A 5 -5.12 -17.11 33.30
CA LYS A 5 -5.88 -16.95 32.05
C LYS A 5 -5.61 -15.54 31.55
N LEU A 6 -4.85 -15.44 30.45
CA LEU A 6 -4.82 -14.24 29.62
C LEU A 6 -6.25 -14.02 29.11
N GLN A 7 -6.99 -13.11 29.74
CA GLN A 7 -8.22 -12.57 29.18
C GLN A 7 -7.82 -11.78 27.93
N ALA A 8 -8.01 -12.36 26.75
CA ALA A 8 -8.09 -11.58 25.53
C ALA A 8 -9.23 -10.56 25.74
N ALA A 9 -8.93 -9.27 25.60
CA ALA A 9 -9.92 -8.22 25.71
C ALA A 9 -11.11 -8.55 24.79
N SER A 10 -12.34 -8.48 25.30
CA SER A 10 -13.53 -8.61 24.46
C SER A 10 -13.43 -7.61 23.32
N PRO A 11 -13.61 -8.02 22.04
CA PRO A 11 -13.57 -7.09 20.94
C PRO A 11 -14.55 -5.95 21.20
N CYS A 12 -14.12 -4.71 20.93
CA CYS A 12 -15.05 -3.58 20.95
C CYS A 12 -16.24 -3.91 20.03
N ILE A 13 -17.46 -3.52 20.40
CA ILE A 13 -18.67 -3.81 19.60
C ILE A 13 -18.50 -3.35 18.14
N ARG A 14 -17.79 -2.24 17.91
CA ARG A 14 -17.40 -1.80 16.55
C ARG A 14 -16.63 -2.87 15.78
N GLN A 15 -15.63 -3.49 16.42
CA GLN A 15 -14.84 -4.56 15.81
C GLN A 15 -15.69 -5.79 15.52
N GLN A 16 -16.64 -6.14 16.40
CA GLN A 16 -17.57 -7.25 16.15
C GLN A 16 -18.41 -7.03 14.88
N ILE A 17 -18.91 -5.80 14.68
CA ILE A 17 -19.65 -5.41 13.46
C ILE A 17 -18.73 -5.49 12.23
N VAL A 18 -17.52 -4.93 12.30
CA VAL A 18 -16.55 -4.96 11.20
C VAL A 18 -16.17 -6.39 10.82
N GLN A 19 -15.96 -7.27 11.81
CA GLN A 19 -15.65 -8.68 11.55
C GLN A 19 -16.83 -9.44 10.94
N ALA A 20 -18.07 -9.12 11.32
CA ALA A 20 -19.25 -9.66 10.65
C ALA A 20 -19.35 -9.20 9.19
N ALA A 21 -19.07 -7.92 8.93
CA ALA A 21 -19.02 -7.38 7.58
C ALA A 21 -17.92 -8.02 6.72
N ILE A 22 -16.69 -8.20 7.25
CA ILE A 22 -15.59 -8.90 6.56
C ILE A 22 -16.02 -10.32 6.14
N ARG A 23 -16.64 -11.08 7.04
CA ARG A 23 -17.13 -12.43 6.74
C ARG A 23 -18.16 -12.43 5.61
N LEU A 24 -19.15 -11.54 5.66
CA LEU A 24 -20.18 -11.44 4.63
C LEU A 24 -19.60 -10.96 3.29
N HIS A 25 -18.70 -9.98 3.29
CA HIS A 25 -18.04 -9.49 2.08
C HIS A 25 -17.24 -10.59 1.40
N ARG A 26 -16.53 -11.43 2.16
CA ARG A 26 -15.86 -12.63 1.61
C ARG A 26 -16.85 -13.64 1.00
N GLN A 27 -18.00 -13.84 1.63
CA GLN A 27 -18.98 -14.85 1.19
C GLN A 27 -19.79 -14.41 -0.03
N ILE A 28 -20.35 -13.20 -0.01
CA ILE A 28 -21.35 -12.74 -1.00
C ILE A 28 -20.99 -11.41 -1.68
N GLY A 29 -19.93 -10.72 -1.24
CA GLY A 29 -19.49 -9.44 -1.78
C GLY A 29 -20.15 -8.24 -1.09
N PHE A 30 -19.45 -7.10 -1.07
CA PHE A 30 -19.91 -5.90 -0.36
C PHE A 30 -21.17 -5.28 -0.97
N GLN A 31 -21.30 -5.29 -2.31
CA GLN A 31 -22.48 -4.74 -2.98
C GLN A 31 -23.78 -5.48 -2.61
N LYS A 32 -23.72 -6.80 -2.40
CA LYS A 32 -24.88 -7.65 -2.06
C LYS A 32 -25.16 -7.73 -0.55
N THR A 33 -24.24 -7.24 0.27
CA THR A 33 -24.38 -7.28 1.74
C THR A 33 -25.24 -6.11 2.21
N THR A 34 -26.21 -6.35 3.09
CA THR A 34 -27.00 -5.27 3.72
C THR A 34 -26.59 -5.04 5.18
N VAL A 35 -26.92 -3.87 5.75
CA VAL A 35 -26.73 -3.62 7.19
C VAL A 35 -27.53 -4.60 8.05
N ALA A 36 -28.67 -5.08 7.56
CA ALA A 36 -29.47 -6.09 8.25
C ALA A 36 -28.76 -7.45 8.30
N ASP A 37 -28.08 -7.85 7.22
CA ASP A 37 -27.28 -9.07 7.20
C ASP A 37 -26.07 -8.95 8.14
N ILE A 38 -25.39 -7.81 8.13
CA ILE A 38 -24.26 -7.52 9.04
C ILE A 38 -24.73 -7.58 10.50
N ALA A 39 -25.85 -6.94 10.82
CA ALA A 39 -26.43 -6.95 12.16
C ALA A 39 -26.74 -8.38 12.62
N ARG A 40 -27.36 -9.19 11.75
CA ARG A 40 -27.64 -10.62 12.01
C ARG A 40 -26.35 -11.39 12.25
N GLY A 41 -25.33 -11.19 11.42
CA GLY A 41 -24.01 -11.82 11.55
C GLY A 41 -23.20 -11.36 12.76
N ALA A 42 -23.58 -10.23 13.37
CA ALA A 42 -23.04 -9.69 14.61
C ALA A 42 -23.93 -10.00 15.84
N SER A 43 -25.03 -10.73 15.69
CA SER A 43 -26.02 -10.98 16.75
C SER A 43 -26.62 -9.70 17.35
N MET A 44 -26.90 -8.72 16.50
CA MET A 44 -27.42 -7.40 16.86
C MET A 44 -28.67 -7.05 16.04
N SER A 45 -29.45 -6.07 16.51
CA SER A 45 -30.47 -5.43 15.68
C SER A 45 -29.83 -4.38 14.75
N PRO A 46 -30.42 -4.11 13.56
CA PRO A 46 -29.93 -3.04 12.67
C PRO A 46 -29.88 -1.67 13.36
N ALA A 47 -30.88 -1.35 14.20
CA ALA A 47 -30.90 -0.13 14.99
C ALA A 47 -29.69 -0.01 15.93
N ASN A 48 -29.24 -1.12 16.52
CA ASN A 48 -28.05 -1.11 17.37
C ASN A 48 -26.77 -0.88 16.55
N VAL A 49 -26.66 -1.44 15.33
CA VAL A 49 -25.52 -1.17 14.43
C VAL A 49 -25.41 0.32 14.09
N TYR A 50 -26.53 0.99 13.82
CA TYR A 50 -26.55 2.42 13.51
C TYR A 50 -26.12 3.33 14.67
N ARG A 51 -26.10 2.83 15.92
CA ARG A 51 -25.50 3.56 17.05
C ARG A 51 -23.98 3.65 16.95
N PHE A 52 -23.35 2.74 16.21
CA PHE A 52 -21.90 2.68 16.04
C PHE A 52 -21.45 3.21 14.68
N PHE A 53 -22.26 3.02 13.64
CA PHE A 53 -21.92 3.44 12.27
C PHE A 53 -23.06 4.24 11.66
N ALA A 54 -22.76 5.44 11.16
CA ALA A 54 -23.76 6.33 10.59
C ALA A 54 -24.39 5.79 9.30
N SER A 55 -23.70 4.89 8.59
CA SER A 55 -24.13 4.35 7.30
C SER A 55 -23.48 2.99 7.02
N LYS A 56 -23.97 2.30 5.98
CA LYS A 56 -23.31 1.12 5.41
C LYS A 56 -21.88 1.46 4.95
N GLN A 57 -21.73 2.58 4.25
CA GLN A 57 -20.45 3.11 3.78
C GLN A 57 -19.44 3.25 4.94
N ALA A 58 -19.86 3.76 6.09
CA ALA A 58 -18.97 3.89 7.26
C ALA A 58 -18.51 2.53 7.81
N ILE A 59 -19.29 1.46 7.64
CA ILE A 59 -18.87 0.10 7.99
C ILE A 59 -17.84 -0.40 6.97
N GLU A 60 -18.11 -0.19 5.67
CA GLU A 60 -17.21 -0.56 4.58
C GLU A 60 -15.85 0.17 4.69
N GLU A 61 -15.84 1.47 5.00
CA GLU A 61 -14.62 2.23 5.27
C GLU A 61 -13.83 1.66 6.46
N ALA A 62 -14.51 1.22 7.52
CA ALA A 62 -13.85 0.59 8.66
C ALA A 62 -13.28 -0.80 8.32
N VAL A 63 -13.93 -1.56 7.44
CA VAL A 63 -13.38 -2.80 6.88
C VAL A 63 -12.11 -2.51 6.07
N VAL A 64 -12.17 -1.52 5.17
CA VAL A 64 -11.02 -1.12 4.36
C VAL A 64 -9.87 -0.60 5.22
N ALA A 65 -10.17 0.16 6.29
CA ALA A 65 -9.18 0.65 7.24
C ALA A 65 -8.42 -0.49 7.91
N ASP A 66 -9.13 -1.52 8.39
CA ASP A 66 -8.53 -2.69 9.04
C ASP A 66 -7.58 -3.45 8.08
N LEU A 67 -7.98 -3.57 6.81
CA LEU A 67 -7.16 -4.22 5.78
C LEU A 67 -5.92 -3.40 5.39
N PHE A 68 -6.05 -2.08 5.29
CA PHE A 68 -4.91 -1.20 5.02
C PHE A 68 -3.97 -1.07 6.20
N GLU A 69 -4.47 -1.19 7.44
CA GLU A 69 -3.63 -1.22 8.64
C GLU A 69 -2.72 -2.44 8.63
N GLN A 70 -3.25 -3.62 8.31
CA GLN A 70 -2.45 -4.85 8.19
C GLN A 70 -1.31 -4.69 7.16
N VAL A 71 -1.61 -4.07 6.02
CA VAL A 71 -0.60 -3.81 4.97
C VAL A 71 0.44 -2.80 5.45
N SER A 72 0.00 -1.70 6.08
CA SER A 72 0.90 -0.65 6.59
C SER A 72 1.83 -1.19 7.68
N ALA A 73 1.30 -2.01 8.59
CA ALA A 73 2.06 -2.64 9.66
C ALA A 73 3.11 -3.61 9.10
N ALA A 74 2.75 -4.45 8.13
CA ALA A 74 3.67 -5.37 7.48
C ALA A 74 4.80 -4.64 6.74
N ALA A 75 4.47 -3.60 5.98
CA ALA A 75 5.47 -2.78 5.26
C ALA A 75 6.44 -2.09 6.23
N THR A 76 5.92 -1.54 7.32
CA THR A 76 6.73 -0.91 8.37
C THR A 76 7.65 -1.92 9.04
N LEU A 77 7.13 -3.10 9.39
CA LEU A 77 7.93 -4.16 10.00
C LEU A 77 9.04 -4.65 9.06
N ALA A 78 8.73 -4.85 7.78
CA ALA A 78 9.70 -5.27 6.78
C ALA A 78 10.85 -4.24 6.66
N ALA A 79 10.53 -2.95 6.57
CA ALA A 79 11.55 -1.89 6.58
C ALA A 79 12.36 -1.83 7.88
N LEU A 80 11.77 -2.11 9.05
CA LEU A 80 12.50 -2.08 10.32
C LEU A 80 13.54 -3.20 10.45
N LEU A 81 13.28 -4.34 9.80
CA LEU A 81 14.14 -5.53 9.85
C LEU A 81 15.23 -5.54 8.77
N SER A 82 15.27 -4.54 7.90
CA SER A 82 16.24 -4.42 6.81
C SER A 82 17.40 -3.47 7.14
N GLY A 83 18.54 -3.69 6.47
CA GLY A 83 19.77 -2.94 6.68
C GLY A 83 19.75 -1.55 6.05
N SER A 84 20.32 -1.47 4.85
CA SER A 84 20.47 -0.24 4.04
C SER A 84 19.13 0.39 3.66
N ALA A 85 19.16 1.68 3.31
CA ALA A 85 17.97 2.41 2.87
C ALA A 85 17.29 1.74 1.66
N LEU A 86 18.07 1.21 0.72
CA LEU A 86 17.54 0.51 -0.44
C LEU A 86 16.87 -0.82 -0.05
N GLU A 87 17.52 -1.64 0.79
CA GLU A 87 16.92 -2.88 1.29
C GLU A 87 15.60 -2.60 2.05
N ARG A 88 15.55 -1.52 2.84
CA ARG A 88 14.33 -1.09 3.54
C ARG A 88 13.21 -0.71 2.58
N LEU A 89 13.52 0.03 1.51
CA LEU A 89 12.55 0.37 0.47
C LEU A 89 12.03 -0.88 -0.22
N THR A 90 12.93 -1.75 -0.69
CA THR A 90 12.57 -3.00 -1.36
C THR A 90 11.68 -3.87 -0.46
N ALA A 91 12.06 -4.06 0.80
CA ALA A 91 11.30 -4.87 1.75
C ALA A 91 9.89 -4.30 2.02
N ALA A 92 9.76 -2.98 2.23
CA ALA A 92 8.46 -2.35 2.45
C ALA A 92 7.55 -2.48 1.22
N LEU A 93 8.05 -2.15 0.03
CA LEU A 93 7.27 -2.18 -1.20
C LEU A 93 6.89 -3.61 -1.59
N SER A 94 7.79 -4.57 -1.40
CA SER A 94 7.53 -5.99 -1.66
C SER A 94 6.45 -6.53 -0.71
N ALA A 95 6.49 -6.18 0.58
CA ALA A 95 5.45 -6.57 1.53
C ALA A 95 4.06 -6.03 1.15
N ILE A 96 3.98 -4.79 0.64
CA ILE A 96 2.72 -4.21 0.13
C ILE A 96 2.23 -5.01 -1.08
N SER A 97 3.10 -5.21 -2.09
CA SER A 97 2.77 -5.95 -3.32
C SER A 97 2.24 -7.34 -3.00
N GLN A 98 2.98 -8.12 -2.22
CA GLN A 98 2.64 -9.50 -1.86
C GLN A 98 1.30 -9.59 -1.13
N LEU A 99 1.00 -8.67 -0.20
CA LEU A 99 -0.28 -8.69 0.53
C LEU A 99 -1.46 -8.34 -0.38
N HIS A 100 -1.27 -7.45 -1.34
CA HIS A 100 -2.32 -7.12 -2.29
C HIS A 100 -2.55 -8.24 -3.32
N GLU A 101 -1.49 -8.85 -3.83
CA GLU A 101 -1.54 -10.03 -4.71
C GLU A 101 -2.20 -11.22 -3.99
N HIS A 102 -1.75 -11.54 -2.78
CA HIS A 102 -2.35 -12.59 -1.95
C HIS A 102 -3.84 -12.37 -1.74
N ARG A 103 -4.27 -11.12 -1.47
CA ARG A 103 -5.70 -10.79 -1.32
C ARG A 103 -6.46 -10.93 -2.63
N LEU A 104 -5.88 -10.54 -3.76
CA LEU A 104 -6.51 -10.70 -5.07
C LEU A 104 -6.75 -12.18 -5.39
N GLU A 105 -5.77 -13.03 -5.12
CA GLU A 105 -5.81 -14.47 -5.38
C GLU A 105 -6.79 -15.22 -4.45
N ASN A 106 -6.79 -14.87 -3.16
CA ASN A 106 -7.48 -15.68 -2.14
C ASN A 106 -8.81 -15.07 -1.67
N ASP A 107 -9.00 -13.77 -1.84
CA ASP A 107 -10.09 -12.99 -1.25
C ASP A 107 -10.68 -11.98 -2.28
N GLY A 108 -10.89 -12.41 -3.53
CA GLY A 108 -11.26 -11.52 -4.67
C GLY A 108 -12.44 -10.57 -4.42
N LYS A 109 -13.49 -10.99 -3.71
CA LYS A 109 -14.63 -10.12 -3.34
C LYS A 109 -14.26 -9.01 -2.34
N LEU A 110 -13.32 -9.29 -1.45
CA LEU A 110 -12.81 -8.30 -0.50
C LEU A 110 -11.79 -7.39 -1.18
N HIS A 111 -10.99 -7.93 -2.10
CA HIS A 111 -10.15 -7.14 -2.99
C HIS A 111 -10.98 -6.13 -3.80
N GLU A 112 -12.13 -6.53 -4.33
CA GLU A 112 -13.03 -5.63 -5.08
C GLU A 112 -13.47 -4.41 -4.25
N LEU A 113 -13.79 -4.60 -2.97
CA LEU A 113 -14.11 -3.49 -2.05
C LEU A 113 -12.93 -2.53 -1.88
N VAL A 114 -11.73 -3.07 -1.64
CA VAL A 114 -10.52 -2.25 -1.48
C VAL A 114 -10.20 -1.49 -2.77
N ALA A 115 -10.30 -2.15 -3.92
CA ALA A 115 -10.09 -1.54 -5.22
C ALA A 115 -11.13 -0.44 -5.52
N ALA A 116 -12.40 -0.65 -5.15
CA ALA A 116 -13.43 0.38 -5.26
C ALA A 116 -13.11 1.60 -4.38
N ALA A 117 -12.72 1.37 -3.12
CA ALA A 117 -12.34 2.46 -2.20
C ALA A 117 -11.19 3.31 -2.74
N VAL A 118 -10.22 2.71 -3.44
CA VAL A 118 -9.13 3.43 -4.11
C VAL A 118 -9.63 4.19 -5.34
N ARG A 119 -10.39 3.53 -6.24
CA ARG A 119 -10.91 4.18 -7.47
C ARG A 119 -11.80 5.39 -7.18
N GLU A 120 -12.57 5.31 -6.11
CA GLU A 120 -13.53 6.34 -5.71
C GLU A 120 -12.95 7.34 -4.70
N ASN A 121 -11.65 7.26 -4.40
CA ASN A 121 -10.95 8.16 -3.48
C ASN A 121 -11.60 8.28 -2.09
N TRP A 122 -12.01 7.14 -1.52
CA TRP A 122 -12.53 7.13 -0.16
C TRP A 122 -11.48 7.68 0.81
N ALA A 123 -11.91 8.41 1.85
CA ALA A 123 -11.00 9.08 2.78
C ALA A 123 -9.98 8.13 3.42
N VAL A 124 -10.39 6.88 3.69
CA VAL A 124 -9.53 5.82 4.21
C VAL A 124 -8.43 5.40 3.22
N ALA A 125 -8.71 5.38 1.92
CA ALA A 125 -7.74 5.05 0.89
C ALA A 125 -6.71 6.17 0.69
N LEU A 126 -7.17 7.43 0.72
CA LEU A 126 -6.28 8.59 0.70
C LEU A 126 -5.36 8.61 1.93
N SER A 127 -5.91 8.35 3.12
CA SER A 127 -5.14 8.26 4.36
C SER A 127 -4.11 7.13 4.33
N TYR A 128 -4.42 6.01 3.67
CA TYR A 128 -3.47 4.92 3.44
C TYR A 128 -2.35 5.34 2.49
N ALA A 129 -2.68 5.96 1.36
CA ALA A 129 -1.68 6.46 0.40
C ALA A 129 -0.72 7.48 1.05
N ASP A 130 -1.23 8.37 1.91
CA ASP A 130 -0.43 9.33 2.66
C ASP A 130 0.53 8.66 3.63
N ARG A 131 0.10 7.61 4.33
CA ARG A 131 0.95 6.83 5.25
C ARG A 131 2.05 6.08 4.49
N THR A 132 1.73 5.44 3.37
CA THR A 132 2.73 4.79 2.51
C THR A 132 3.76 5.79 2.00
N ARG A 133 3.31 6.97 1.54
CA ARG A 133 4.21 8.04 1.11
C ARG A 133 5.11 8.53 2.23
N ALA A 134 4.58 8.68 3.45
CA ALA A 134 5.35 9.10 4.60
C ALA A 134 6.44 8.08 4.99
N LEU A 135 6.12 6.78 4.97
CA LEU A 135 7.08 5.71 5.22
C LEU A 135 8.23 5.76 4.22
N VAL A 136 7.91 5.73 2.92
CA VAL A 136 8.91 5.75 1.83
C VAL A 136 9.78 7.00 1.89
N ARG A 137 9.17 8.18 2.10
CA ARG A 137 9.91 9.45 2.23
C ARG A 137 10.87 9.44 3.41
N THR A 138 10.47 8.83 4.53
CA THR A 138 11.33 8.74 5.72
C THR A 138 12.56 7.89 5.45
N ILE A 139 12.39 6.76 4.75
CA ILE A 139 13.51 5.89 4.36
C ILE A 139 14.44 6.63 3.37
N ILE A 140 13.88 7.32 2.37
CA ILE A 140 14.67 8.10 1.41
C ILE A 140 15.47 9.19 2.11
N ALA A 141 14.83 9.99 2.97
CA ALA A 141 15.51 11.06 3.70
C ALA A 141 16.63 10.53 4.61
N GLY A 142 16.41 9.37 5.26
CA GLY A 142 17.43 8.68 6.04
C GLY A 142 18.62 8.23 5.20
N GLY A 143 18.36 7.59 4.05
CA GLY A 143 19.41 7.16 3.12
C GLY A 143 20.19 8.32 2.49
N GLN A 144 19.54 9.47 2.28
CA GLN A 144 20.22 10.68 1.83
C GLN A 144 21.12 11.26 2.92
N ALA A 145 20.68 11.25 4.18
CA ALA A 145 21.47 11.73 5.31
C ALA A 145 22.70 10.84 5.59
N SER A 146 22.61 9.53 5.32
CA SER A 146 23.75 8.60 5.41
C SER A 146 24.64 8.56 4.17
N GLY A 147 24.23 9.21 3.07
CA GLY A 147 24.95 9.20 1.79
C GLY A 147 24.75 7.92 0.96
N GLU A 148 23.87 7.01 1.38
CA GLU A 148 23.53 5.79 0.64
C GLU A 148 22.71 6.08 -0.63
N LEU A 149 21.86 7.10 -0.57
CA LEU A 149 20.97 7.51 -1.68
C LEU A 149 21.36 8.88 -2.22
N ARG A 150 21.10 9.09 -3.51
CA ARG A 150 21.42 10.34 -4.21
C ARG A 150 20.76 11.58 -3.57
N PRO A 151 21.38 12.76 -3.63
CA PRO A 151 20.77 14.00 -3.15
C PRO A 151 19.56 14.41 -4.01
N GLY A 152 18.75 15.31 -3.48
CA GLY A 152 17.56 15.84 -4.14
C GLY A 152 16.38 15.98 -3.17
N SER A 153 15.24 16.46 -3.67
CA SER A 153 14.01 16.55 -2.85
C SER A 153 13.52 15.16 -2.45
N PRO A 154 13.48 14.81 -1.14
CA PRO A 154 13.00 13.50 -0.69
C PRO A 154 11.57 13.23 -1.15
N MET A 155 10.73 14.27 -1.18
CA MET A 155 9.34 14.16 -1.62
C MET A 155 9.24 13.88 -3.11
N ALA A 156 10.01 14.58 -3.95
CA ALA A 156 9.97 14.35 -5.40
C ALA A 156 10.41 12.93 -5.75
N ILE A 157 11.50 12.47 -5.14
CA ILE A 157 12.00 11.10 -5.33
C ILE A 157 10.97 10.06 -4.85
N THR A 158 10.32 10.33 -3.71
CA THR A 158 9.21 9.47 -3.21
C THR A 158 8.09 9.36 -4.23
N CYS A 159 7.63 10.48 -4.79
CA CYS A 159 6.58 10.47 -5.81
C CYS A 159 6.99 9.68 -7.04
N CYS A 160 8.20 9.92 -7.58
CA CYS A 160 8.70 9.17 -8.75
C CYS A 160 8.76 7.66 -8.48
N LEU A 161 9.25 7.24 -7.32
CA LEU A 161 9.32 5.82 -6.94
C LEU A 161 7.92 5.20 -6.86
N LEU A 162 6.98 5.86 -6.18
CA LEU A 162 5.62 5.34 -6.02
C LEU A 162 4.85 5.33 -7.35
N GLU A 163 5.08 6.30 -8.24
CA GLU A 163 4.51 6.33 -9.59
C GLU A 163 5.05 5.17 -10.45
N ALA A 164 6.36 4.93 -10.43
CA ALA A 164 6.97 3.80 -11.14
C ALA A 164 6.45 2.45 -10.63
N MET A 165 6.20 2.35 -9.32
CA MET A 165 5.74 1.13 -8.66
C MET A 165 4.21 1.00 -8.56
N ASP A 166 3.43 1.96 -9.08
CA ASP A 166 1.97 2.03 -8.91
C ASP A 166 1.26 0.74 -9.38
N GLY A 167 1.73 0.11 -10.46
CA GLY A 167 1.18 -1.15 -10.98
C GLY A 167 1.32 -2.35 -10.03
N TYR A 168 2.19 -2.28 -9.01
CA TYR A 168 2.42 -3.34 -8.02
C TYR A 168 1.81 -3.00 -6.66
N LEU A 169 1.68 -1.71 -6.36
CA LEU A 169 1.28 -1.24 -5.03
C LEU A 169 -0.20 -0.85 -4.96
N ASN A 170 -0.82 -0.52 -6.10
CA ASN A 170 -2.18 0.00 -6.12
C ASN A 170 -3.21 -1.13 -6.27
N PRO A 171 -4.09 -1.38 -5.27
CA PRO A 171 -5.10 -2.44 -5.35
C PRO A 171 -6.01 -2.35 -6.57
N SER A 172 -6.21 -1.16 -7.14
CA SER A 172 -7.05 -0.99 -8.33
C SER A 172 -6.34 -1.29 -9.67
N ARG A 173 -5.03 -1.54 -9.65
CA ARG A 173 -4.19 -1.70 -10.86
C ARG A 173 -3.35 -2.96 -10.89
N ILE A 174 -3.21 -3.66 -9.76
CA ILE A 174 -2.44 -4.91 -9.69
C ILE A 174 -2.98 -5.92 -10.70
N ASN A 175 -2.06 -6.50 -11.49
CA ASN A 175 -2.33 -7.45 -12.57
C ASN A 175 -3.27 -6.93 -13.68
N ALA A 176 -3.43 -5.61 -13.82
CA ALA A 176 -4.23 -5.04 -14.92
C ALA A 176 -3.49 -5.02 -16.27
N ALA A 177 -2.15 -4.97 -16.26
CA ALA A 177 -1.33 -4.92 -17.47
C ALA A 177 -0.95 -6.33 -17.95
N THR A 178 -1.03 -6.57 -19.25
CA THR A 178 -0.67 -7.84 -19.90
C THR A 178 0.84 -8.00 -20.12
N VAL A 179 1.56 -6.88 -20.29
CA VAL A 179 3.02 -6.84 -20.42
C VAL A 179 3.55 -5.79 -19.46
N ARG A 180 4.37 -6.23 -18.50
CA ARG A 180 5.06 -5.38 -17.53
C ARG A 180 6.32 -6.12 -17.04
N PRO A 181 7.34 -5.40 -16.54
CA PRO A 181 8.42 -6.05 -15.82
C PRO A 181 7.90 -6.80 -14.58
N THR A 182 8.72 -7.68 -14.03
CA THR A 182 8.49 -8.23 -12.69
C THR A 182 8.67 -7.14 -11.64
N PHE A 183 8.21 -7.40 -10.41
CA PHE A 183 8.43 -6.50 -9.28
C PHE A 183 9.93 -6.22 -9.11
N ASP A 184 10.76 -7.27 -9.14
CA ASP A 184 12.20 -7.16 -8.93
C ASP A 184 12.87 -6.38 -10.08
N GLU A 185 12.50 -6.64 -11.34
CA GLU A 185 13.02 -5.86 -12.49
C GLU A 185 12.67 -4.36 -12.38
N MET A 186 11.45 -4.03 -11.97
CA MET A 186 11.06 -2.62 -11.76
C MET A 186 11.79 -2.01 -10.55
N MET A 187 11.94 -2.77 -9.47
CA MET A 187 12.64 -2.32 -8.27
C MET A 187 14.13 -2.09 -8.54
N ASP A 188 14.78 -2.94 -9.32
CA ASP A 188 16.17 -2.80 -9.76
C ASP A 188 16.35 -1.56 -10.64
N PHE A 189 15.42 -1.31 -11.57
CA PHE A 189 15.41 -0.08 -12.36
C PHE A 189 15.31 1.16 -11.45
N CYS A 190 14.41 1.14 -10.47
CA CYS A 190 14.27 2.22 -9.50
C CYS A 190 15.51 2.37 -8.61
N ALA A 191 16.11 1.27 -8.17
CA ALA A 191 17.33 1.25 -7.37
C ALA A 191 18.49 1.96 -8.10
N GLY A 192 18.69 1.64 -9.38
CA GLY A 192 19.66 2.32 -10.24
C GLY A 192 19.46 3.85 -10.28
N ALA A 193 18.20 4.30 -10.34
CA ALA A 193 17.87 5.73 -10.33
C ALA A 193 18.02 6.40 -8.96
N LEU A 194 18.07 5.62 -7.87
CA LEU A 194 18.22 6.10 -6.49
C LEU A 194 19.68 6.12 -6.03
N HIS A 195 20.55 5.32 -6.64
CA HIS A 195 21.96 5.27 -6.30
C HIS A 195 22.66 6.61 -6.55
N HIS A 196 23.55 6.95 -5.62
CA HIS A 196 24.48 8.06 -5.80
C HIS A 196 25.58 7.62 -6.78
N VAL A 197 25.46 7.97 -8.06
CA VAL A 197 26.58 7.85 -8.99
C VAL A 197 27.52 9.03 -8.74
N PRO A 198 28.81 8.81 -8.40
CA PRO A 198 29.79 9.88 -8.37
C PRO A 198 29.79 10.58 -9.73
N TRP A 199 29.77 11.92 -9.71
CA TRP A 199 29.65 12.78 -10.90
C TRP A 199 30.63 12.44 -12.04
N GLU A 200 31.74 11.76 -11.74
CA GLU A 200 32.79 11.33 -12.67
C GLU A 200 32.34 10.29 -13.71
N GLN A 201 31.19 9.63 -13.54
CA GLN A 201 30.65 8.62 -14.48
C GLN A 201 29.35 9.04 -15.18
N SER A 202 28.91 10.28 -14.98
CA SER A 202 27.69 10.78 -15.63
C SER A 202 27.99 11.09 -17.10
N ILE A 203 27.46 10.28 -18.02
CA ILE A 203 27.46 10.61 -19.45
C ILE A 203 26.80 11.97 -19.60
N ASP A 204 27.55 12.96 -20.10
CA ASP A 204 27.02 14.28 -20.42
C ASP A 204 26.11 14.16 -21.66
N LEU A 205 24.84 13.81 -21.41
CA LEU A 205 23.79 13.71 -22.42
C LEU A 205 23.63 15.01 -23.23
N ALA A 206 24.03 16.17 -22.68
CA ALA A 206 23.99 17.44 -23.40
C ALA A 206 25.18 17.63 -24.36
N ALA A 207 26.30 16.93 -24.15
CA ALA A 207 27.43 16.91 -25.08
C ALA A 207 27.17 15.98 -26.28
N ASP A 208 26.56 14.80 -26.04
CA ASP A 208 26.34 13.79 -27.08
C ASP A 208 25.17 14.08 -28.03
N LEU A 209 24.25 14.98 -27.65
CA LEU A 209 23.11 15.37 -28.48
C LEU A 209 23.37 16.59 -29.37
N ARG A 210 24.59 17.16 -29.38
CA ARG A 210 24.91 18.22 -30.36
C ARG A 210 25.08 17.59 -31.74
N PRO A 211 24.25 17.91 -32.74
CA PRO A 211 24.44 17.40 -34.08
C PRO A 211 25.80 17.86 -34.60
N LYS A 212 26.64 16.90 -35.03
CA LYS A 212 27.88 17.20 -35.74
C LYS A 212 27.51 18.02 -36.97
N ALA A 213 27.97 19.27 -37.03
CA ALA A 213 27.78 20.14 -38.18
C ALA A 213 28.25 19.39 -39.44
N VAL A 214 27.32 19.15 -40.36
CA VAL A 214 27.62 18.60 -41.68
C VAL A 214 28.46 19.63 -42.40
N ALA A 215 29.76 19.34 -42.57
CA ALA A 215 30.63 20.13 -43.43
C ALA A 215 30.11 20.02 -44.86
N GLN A 216 29.60 21.13 -45.39
CA GLN A 216 29.25 21.26 -46.79
C GLN A 216 30.53 21.27 -47.62
N ALA A 217 30.58 20.40 -48.63
CA ALA A 217 31.46 20.47 -49.79
C ALA A 217 30.60 20.23 -51.03
#